data_AF-A0A6J8A473-F1
#
_entry.id   AF-A0A6J8A473-F1
#
_cell.length_a   1.000
_cell.length_b   1.000
_cell.length_c   1.000
_cell.angle_alpha   90.00
_cell.angle_beta   90.00
_cell.angle_gamma   90.00
#
_symmetry.space_group_name_H-M   'P 1'
#
loop_
_entity.id
_entity.type
_entity.pdbx_description
1 polymer ?
#
loop_
_entity_poly.entity_id
_entity_poly.type
_entity_poly.pdbx_seq_one_letter_code
_entity_poly.pdbx_strand_id
1 'polypeptide(L)'
;MLMKNLNYFLVDYQSNVIHDFTFHSFKRTSLKYLNIGGHLRVIEIDAFAPLEFFSSLIIPNQNFLKLSSTLPDLHVFENRQMDELDLSNDFDNYGEYVLSADLFAYIGNICVKKLSLGWNGMRRIDATAFQKMKYKHCLETLNLNNNDFDYHQDLIILYVIVFINIKRIDISSITSKSFENIRKQKSNSRRPLDHRLIFDTRSDWSIILPSSLKFLNASFIIGRNNLINSITFKGITRLKIIDVTYSSLDDCNYTINGLQNVVILNISHLKCGLLNPNLAICLQFGTIDNAKFFTKYWSKR
;
A
#
# COMPACT_ATOMS: atom_id res chain seq x y z
N MET A 1 -11.56 -40.30 -3.59
CA MET A 1 -11.60 -39.85 -2.18
C MET A 1 -12.13 -38.43 -2.16
N LEU A 2 -13.31 -38.17 -1.59
CA LEU A 2 -13.96 -36.85 -1.62
C LEU A 2 -13.44 -36.00 -0.45
N MET A 3 -12.59 -35.00 -0.74
CA MET A 3 -12.13 -34.00 0.24
C MET A 3 -13.25 -32.98 0.52
N LYS A 4 -14.28 -33.37 1.28
CA LYS A 4 -15.45 -32.49 1.56
C LYS A 4 -15.15 -31.29 2.49
N ASN A 5 -14.06 -31.34 3.26
CA ASN A 5 -13.77 -30.37 4.33
C ASN A 5 -12.46 -29.58 4.12
N LEU A 6 -11.95 -29.51 2.89
CA LEU A 6 -10.74 -28.73 2.61
C LEU A 6 -11.11 -27.24 2.52
N ASN A 7 -10.82 -26.48 3.58
CA ASN A 7 -11.06 -25.03 3.61
C ASN A 7 -9.85 -24.21 3.13
N TYR A 8 -8.65 -24.81 3.15
CA TYR A 8 -7.37 -24.18 2.84
C TYR A 8 -6.56 -25.08 1.90
N PHE A 9 -6.05 -24.53 0.82
CA PHE A 9 -5.17 -25.23 -0.10
C PHE A 9 -3.97 -24.35 -0.43
N LEU A 10 -2.76 -24.88 -0.18
CA LEU A 10 -1.51 -24.27 -0.57
C LEU A 10 -0.91 -25.12 -1.66
N VAL A 11 -0.58 -24.49 -2.79
CA VAL A 11 0.04 -25.17 -3.92
C VAL A 11 1.34 -24.46 -4.22
N ASP A 12 2.42 -25.21 -4.17
CA ASP A 12 3.69 -24.79 -4.77
C ASP A 12 3.75 -25.37 -6.18
N TYR A 13 3.40 -24.54 -7.16
CA TYR A 13 3.22 -24.97 -8.53
C TYR A 13 4.59 -25.05 -9.21
N GLN A 14 5.09 -26.27 -9.44
CA GLN A 14 6.34 -26.50 -10.16
C GLN A 14 6.22 -26.27 -11.67
N SER A 15 4.99 -26.27 -12.19
CA SER A 15 4.72 -25.84 -13.57
C SER A 15 4.63 -24.31 -13.62
N ASN A 16 4.87 -23.75 -14.79
CA ASN A 16 4.76 -22.31 -15.01
C ASN A 16 3.34 -21.90 -15.48
N VAL A 17 2.40 -22.85 -15.59
CA VAL A 17 1.07 -22.63 -16.19
C VAL A 17 -0.03 -23.26 -15.33
N ILE A 18 -0.98 -22.45 -14.86
CA ILE A 18 -2.25 -22.98 -14.31
C ILE A 18 -3.21 -23.19 -15.47
N HIS A 19 -3.58 -24.44 -15.69
CA HIS A 19 -4.56 -24.79 -16.73
C HIS A 19 -6.00 -24.61 -16.27
N ASP A 20 -6.93 -24.46 -17.21
CA ASP A 20 -8.37 -24.38 -16.96
C ASP A 20 -8.91 -25.59 -16.16
N PHE A 21 -8.32 -26.76 -16.38
CA PHE A 21 -8.67 -28.01 -15.70
C PHE A 21 -8.07 -28.18 -14.30
N THR A 22 -7.12 -27.33 -13.90
CA THR A 22 -6.32 -27.49 -12.66
C THR A 22 -7.19 -27.68 -11.43
N PHE A 23 -8.26 -26.89 -11.32
CA PHE A 23 -9.11 -26.88 -10.13
C PHE A 23 -10.43 -27.63 -10.28
N HIS A 24 -10.62 -28.42 -11.35
CA HIS A 24 -11.90 -29.11 -11.61
C HIS A 24 -12.32 -30.08 -10.49
N SER A 25 -11.36 -30.72 -9.83
CA SER A 25 -11.60 -31.61 -8.69
C SER A 25 -12.16 -30.87 -7.46
N PHE A 26 -12.03 -29.53 -7.41
CA PHE A 26 -12.50 -28.69 -6.32
C PHE A 26 -13.93 -28.16 -6.52
N LYS A 27 -14.58 -28.43 -7.66
CA LYS A 27 -15.93 -27.91 -7.98
C LYS A 27 -16.99 -28.15 -6.89
N ARG A 28 -16.84 -29.22 -6.11
CA ARG A 28 -17.78 -29.60 -5.03
C ARG A 28 -17.20 -29.44 -3.64
N THR A 29 -16.10 -28.71 -3.50
CA THR A 29 -15.42 -28.51 -2.22
C THR A 29 -15.83 -27.18 -1.60
N SER A 30 -15.71 -27.10 -0.28
CA SER A 30 -15.94 -25.88 0.50
C SER A 30 -14.67 -25.02 0.58
N LEU A 31 -13.79 -25.08 -0.44
CA LEU A 31 -12.51 -24.39 -0.43
C LEU A 31 -12.73 -22.87 -0.39
N LYS A 32 -12.25 -22.24 0.68
CA LYS A 32 -12.37 -20.79 0.90
C LYS A 32 -11.09 -20.04 0.60
N TYR A 33 -9.95 -20.69 0.83
CA TYR A 33 -8.64 -20.08 0.76
C TYR A 33 -7.72 -20.87 -0.17
N LEU A 34 -7.07 -20.16 -1.09
CA LEU A 34 -6.09 -20.72 -2.04
C LEU A 34 -4.88 -19.79 -2.06
N ASN A 35 -3.73 -20.37 -1.73
CA ASN A 35 -2.45 -19.72 -1.91
C ASN A 35 -1.66 -20.49 -2.97
N ILE A 36 -1.31 -19.80 -4.05
CA ILE A 36 -0.58 -20.37 -5.17
C ILE A 36 0.82 -19.75 -5.18
N GLY A 37 1.78 -20.51 -4.65
CA GLY A 37 3.20 -20.23 -4.81
C GLY A 37 3.75 -20.86 -6.09
N GLY A 38 4.96 -20.45 -6.47
CA GLY A 38 5.69 -21.00 -7.61
C GLY A 38 6.22 -19.92 -8.56
N HIS A 39 6.66 -20.33 -9.75
CA HIS A 39 7.14 -19.44 -10.82
C HIS A 39 6.15 -19.41 -11.99
N LEU A 40 4.88 -19.09 -11.69
CA LEU A 40 3.81 -18.97 -12.66
C LEU A 40 4.13 -17.88 -13.67
N ARG A 41 3.90 -18.22 -14.93
CA ARG A 41 4.01 -17.34 -16.11
C ARG A 41 2.67 -17.13 -16.78
N VAL A 42 1.78 -18.11 -16.66
CA VAL A 42 0.47 -18.11 -17.33
C VAL A 42 -0.59 -18.66 -16.39
N ILE A 43 -1.73 -18.02 -16.38
CA ILE A 43 -2.99 -18.55 -15.87
C ILE A 43 -3.89 -18.64 -17.09
N GLU A 44 -4.45 -19.81 -17.36
CA GLU A 44 -5.42 -19.94 -18.44
C GLU A 44 -6.75 -19.32 -18.02
N ILE A 45 -7.47 -18.80 -19.01
CA ILE A 45 -8.83 -18.30 -18.81
C ILE A 45 -9.68 -19.38 -18.12
N ASP A 46 -10.53 -18.96 -17.19
CA ASP A 46 -11.43 -19.84 -16.43
C ASP A 46 -10.75 -20.87 -15.52
N ALA A 47 -9.42 -20.82 -15.31
CA ALA A 47 -8.73 -21.69 -14.35
C ALA A 47 -9.40 -21.71 -12.98
N PHE A 48 -9.88 -20.55 -12.50
CA PHE A 48 -10.54 -20.44 -11.21
C PHE A 48 -12.06 -20.67 -11.25
N ALA A 49 -12.68 -20.89 -12.42
CA ALA A 49 -14.12 -21.08 -12.55
C ALA A 49 -14.70 -22.19 -11.64
N PRO A 50 -14.00 -23.33 -11.41
CA PRO A 50 -14.49 -24.36 -10.49
C PRO A 50 -14.58 -23.94 -9.01
N LEU A 51 -13.96 -22.82 -8.61
CA LEU A 51 -13.87 -22.38 -7.23
C LEU A 51 -15.08 -21.49 -6.86
N GLU A 52 -16.26 -22.08 -6.77
CA GLU A 52 -17.54 -21.36 -6.58
C GLU A 52 -17.64 -20.65 -5.21
N PHE A 53 -17.20 -21.29 -4.13
CA PHE A 53 -17.38 -20.82 -2.73
C PHE A 53 -16.18 -20.04 -2.17
N PHE A 54 -15.31 -19.61 -3.07
CA PHE A 54 -13.99 -19.14 -2.75
C PHE A 54 -13.99 -17.67 -2.29
N SER A 55 -13.23 -17.35 -1.22
CA SER A 55 -13.24 -16.02 -0.59
C SER A 55 -11.87 -15.37 -0.44
N SER A 56 -10.75 -16.09 -0.57
CA SER A 56 -9.41 -15.55 -0.31
C SER A 56 -8.34 -16.09 -1.27
N LEU A 57 -7.98 -15.30 -2.30
CA LEU A 57 -6.95 -15.66 -3.29
C LEU A 57 -5.62 -14.99 -2.95
N ILE A 58 -4.56 -15.76 -2.85
CA ILE A 58 -3.20 -15.24 -2.73
C ILE A 58 -2.36 -15.86 -3.86
N ILE A 59 -1.80 -15.00 -4.70
CA ILE A 59 -0.85 -15.39 -5.76
C ILE A 59 0.42 -14.56 -5.54
N PRO A 60 1.21 -14.85 -4.49
CA PRO A 60 2.36 -14.03 -4.16
C PRO A 60 3.56 -14.38 -5.05
N ASN A 61 4.43 -13.40 -5.28
CA ASN A 61 5.84 -13.60 -5.66
C ASN A 61 6.06 -14.47 -6.92
N GLN A 62 5.53 -14.02 -8.05
CA GLN A 62 5.62 -14.76 -9.31
C GLN A 62 6.77 -14.32 -10.22
N ASN A 63 7.45 -13.17 -10.01
CA ASN A 63 8.55 -12.58 -10.81
C ASN A 63 8.32 -12.44 -12.34
N PHE A 64 7.33 -13.12 -12.90
CA PHE A 64 7.11 -13.33 -14.32
C PHE A 64 5.68 -12.97 -14.74
N LEU A 65 4.70 -13.09 -13.82
CA LEU A 65 3.30 -12.80 -14.11
C LEU A 65 2.96 -11.34 -13.77
N LYS A 66 2.68 -10.52 -14.79
CA LYS A 66 2.24 -9.13 -14.60
C LYS A 66 0.79 -9.08 -14.14
N LEU A 67 0.41 -8.01 -13.44
CA LEU A 67 -0.98 -7.73 -13.11
C LEU A 67 -1.84 -7.72 -14.39
N SER A 68 -1.40 -7.05 -15.45
CA SER A 68 -2.07 -7.06 -16.76
C SER A 68 -2.38 -8.44 -17.33
N SER A 69 -1.59 -9.45 -17.01
CA SER A 69 -1.84 -10.84 -17.41
C SER A 69 -2.78 -11.57 -16.43
N THR A 70 -2.72 -11.25 -15.15
CA THR A 70 -3.48 -11.94 -14.09
C THR A 70 -4.92 -11.44 -13.97
N LEU A 71 -5.12 -10.13 -14.12
CA LEU A 71 -6.39 -9.47 -13.83
C LEU A 71 -7.55 -9.97 -14.71
N PRO A 72 -7.37 -10.21 -16.02
CA PRO A 72 -8.44 -10.76 -16.85
C PRO A 72 -8.98 -12.11 -16.34
N ASP A 73 -8.12 -12.96 -15.78
CA ASP A 73 -8.51 -14.28 -15.28
C ASP A 73 -9.32 -14.21 -13.98
N LEU A 74 -9.36 -13.06 -13.32
CA LEU A 74 -10.21 -12.82 -12.15
C LEU A 74 -11.67 -12.57 -12.51
N HIS A 75 -12.03 -12.47 -13.80
CA HIS A 75 -13.41 -12.20 -14.23
C HIS A 75 -14.42 -13.21 -13.67
N VAL A 76 -14.00 -14.45 -13.41
CA VAL A 76 -14.86 -15.48 -12.80
C VAL A 76 -15.36 -15.11 -11.40
N PHE A 77 -14.66 -14.19 -10.71
CA PHE A 77 -15.02 -13.67 -9.39
C PHE A 77 -15.88 -12.41 -9.44
N GLU A 78 -16.26 -11.93 -10.62
CA GLU A 78 -17.12 -10.76 -10.78
C GLU A 78 -18.43 -10.91 -9.97
N ASN A 79 -18.82 -9.84 -9.29
CA ASN A 79 -19.98 -9.74 -8.40
C ASN A 79 -19.94 -10.67 -7.17
N ARG A 80 -18.78 -11.27 -6.86
CA ARG A 80 -18.61 -12.06 -5.63
C ARG A 80 -18.09 -11.22 -4.48
N GLN A 81 -18.37 -11.69 -3.26
CA GLN A 81 -17.74 -11.18 -2.04
C GLN A 81 -16.47 -11.98 -1.76
N MET A 82 -15.35 -11.28 -1.60
CA MET A 82 -14.07 -11.85 -1.22
C MET A 82 -13.55 -11.18 0.05
N ASP A 83 -13.03 -11.98 0.95
CA ASP A 83 -12.35 -11.49 2.14
C ASP A 83 -10.95 -10.95 1.79
N GLU A 84 -10.27 -11.58 0.83
CA GLU A 84 -8.88 -11.24 0.49
C GLU A 84 -8.53 -11.52 -0.97
N LEU A 85 -7.85 -10.56 -1.59
CA LEU A 85 -7.20 -10.71 -2.89
C LEU A 85 -5.79 -10.13 -2.77
N ASP A 86 -4.81 -11.03 -2.76
CA ASP A 86 -3.40 -10.69 -2.68
C ASP A 86 -2.71 -11.05 -4.00
N LEU A 87 -2.35 -10.01 -4.75
CA LEU A 87 -1.62 -10.05 -6.01
C LEU A 87 -0.27 -9.35 -5.85
N SER A 88 0.27 -9.28 -4.63
CA SER A 88 1.60 -8.74 -4.40
C SER A 88 2.66 -9.58 -5.09
N ASN A 89 3.55 -8.94 -5.83
CA ASN A 89 4.56 -9.63 -6.63
C ASN A 89 5.90 -8.89 -6.53
N ASP A 90 7.04 -9.56 -6.56
CA ASP A 90 8.36 -8.96 -6.35
C ASP A 90 8.98 -8.39 -7.66
N PHE A 91 8.30 -7.42 -8.28
CA PHE A 91 8.78 -6.82 -9.53
C PHE A 91 9.81 -5.71 -9.27
N ASP A 92 11.10 -6.06 -9.29
CA ASP A 92 12.19 -5.10 -9.10
C ASP A 92 12.49 -4.21 -10.32
N ASN A 93 12.22 -4.66 -11.56
CA ASN A 93 12.68 -3.97 -12.78
C ASN A 93 11.70 -3.86 -13.96
N TYR A 94 10.59 -4.63 -13.99
CA TYR A 94 9.66 -4.69 -15.14
C TYR A 94 8.18 -4.83 -14.74
N GLY A 95 7.78 -4.12 -13.68
CA GLY A 95 6.42 -4.13 -13.15
C GLY A 95 5.36 -3.49 -14.05
N GLU A 96 4.16 -3.34 -13.51
CA GLU A 96 3.00 -2.77 -14.20
C GLU A 96 3.08 -1.24 -14.21
N TYR A 97 3.46 -0.62 -15.33
CA TYR A 97 3.74 0.83 -15.36
C TYR A 97 2.53 1.69 -14.93
N VAL A 98 1.35 1.40 -15.48
CA VAL A 98 0.10 2.12 -15.20
C VAL A 98 -1.02 1.12 -15.05
N LEU A 99 -1.67 1.12 -13.89
CA LEU A 99 -2.92 0.42 -13.68
C LEU A 99 -4.07 1.27 -14.22
N SER A 100 -4.46 1.03 -15.48
CA SER A 100 -5.55 1.75 -16.14
C SER A 100 -6.90 1.41 -15.52
N ALA A 101 -7.91 2.23 -15.81
CA ALA A 101 -9.27 1.94 -15.36
C ALA A 101 -9.83 0.60 -15.88
N ASP A 102 -9.46 0.22 -17.10
CA ASP A 102 -9.95 -1.03 -17.72
C ASP A 102 -9.32 -2.26 -17.05
N LEU A 103 -8.02 -2.21 -16.77
CA LEU A 103 -7.37 -3.26 -15.98
C LEU A 103 -7.93 -3.32 -14.56
N PHE A 104 -8.13 -2.16 -13.94
CA PHE A 104 -8.69 -2.10 -12.59
C PHE A 104 -10.13 -2.60 -12.53
N ALA A 105 -10.89 -2.57 -13.62
CA ALA A 105 -12.29 -3.01 -13.65
C ALA A 105 -12.44 -4.48 -13.24
N TYR A 106 -11.46 -5.34 -13.54
CA TYR A 106 -11.46 -6.73 -13.12
C TYR A 106 -11.48 -6.88 -11.59
N ILE A 107 -10.71 -6.06 -10.86
CA ILE A 107 -10.81 -5.98 -9.40
C ILE A 107 -12.04 -5.17 -8.98
N GLY A 108 -12.35 -4.11 -9.72
CA GLY A 108 -13.40 -3.15 -9.41
C GLY A 108 -14.81 -3.75 -9.40
N ASN A 109 -14.99 -4.86 -10.11
CA ASN A 109 -16.21 -5.66 -10.16
C ASN A 109 -16.26 -6.78 -9.11
N ILE A 110 -15.29 -6.86 -8.21
CA ILE A 110 -15.24 -7.81 -7.08
C ILE A 110 -15.46 -7.01 -5.78
N CYS A 111 -16.35 -7.49 -4.91
CA CYS A 111 -16.53 -6.94 -3.57
C CYS A 111 -15.46 -7.50 -2.63
N VAL A 112 -14.25 -6.93 -2.69
CA VAL A 112 -13.09 -7.36 -1.90
C VAL A 112 -12.92 -6.53 -0.62
N LYS A 113 -12.67 -7.19 0.53
CA LYS A 113 -12.38 -6.51 1.81
C LYS A 113 -10.91 -6.12 1.98
N LYS A 114 -9.98 -7.01 1.61
CA LYS A 114 -8.54 -6.76 1.67
C LYS A 114 -7.93 -6.92 0.29
N LEU A 115 -7.33 -5.85 -0.23
CA LEU A 115 -6.65 -5.84 -1.52
C LEU A 115 -5.18 -5.52 -1.32
N SER A 116 -4.31 -6.43 -1.76
CA SER A 116 -2.86 -6.24 -1.78
C SER A 116 -2.36 -6.22 -3.21
N LEU A 117 -1.76 -5.11 -3.61
CA LEU A 117 -1.09 -4.88 -4.90
C LEU A 117 0.36 -4.40 -4.68
N GLY A 118 0.94 -4.71 -3.52
CA GLY A 118 2.30 -4.30 -3.20
C GLY A 118 3.36 -4.92 -4.11
N TRP A 119 4.54 -4.28 -4.19
CA TRP A 119 5.72 -4.75 -4.93
C TRP A 119 5.57 -4.88 -6.46
N ASN A 120 4.43 -4.50 -7.05
CA ASN A 120 4.17 -4.69 -8.48
C ASN A 120 4.91 -3.71 -9.42
N GLY A 121 5.83 -2.90 -8.91
CA GLY A 121 6.54 -1.88 -9.69
C GLY A 121 5.63 -0.81 -10.29
N MET A 122 4.45 -0.57 -9.69
CA MET A 122 3.48 0.37 -10.23
C MET A 122 3.96 1.81 -10.14
N ARG A 123 3.91 2.54 -11.26
CA ARG A 123 4.21 3.97 -11.28
C ARG A 123 2.99 4.85 -11.15
N ARG A 124 1.85 4.35 -11.62
CA ARG A 124 0.60 5.08 -11.57
C ARG A 124 -0.62 4.17 -11.46
N ILE A 125 -1.61 4.61 -10.70
CA ILE A 125 -3.00 4.16 -10.79
C ILE A 125 -3.80 5.30 -11.40
N ASP A 126 -4.58 5.01 -12.44
CA ASP A 126 -5.46 6.01 -13.02
C ASP A 126 -6.50 6.47 -11.99
N ALA A 127 -6.67 7.78 -11.83
CA ALA A 127 -7.71 8.39 -11.01
C ALA A 127 -9.10 7.77 -11.23
N THR A 128 -9.42 7.54 -12.50
CA THR A 128 -10.70 7.00 -12.93
C THR A 128 -10.87 5.54 -12.56
N ALA A 129 -9.78 4.80 -12.29
CA ALA A 129 -9.82 3.41 -11.87
C ALA A 129 -10.54 3.25 -10.51
N PHE A 130 -10.12 4.01 -9.49
CA PHE A 130 -10.78 4.00 -8.19
C PHE A 130 -12.20 4.56 -8.25
N GLN A 131 -12.44 5.57 -9.08
CA GLN A 131 -13.78 6.15 -9.25
C GLN A 131 -14.76 5.17 -9.93
N LYS A 132 -14.30 4.32 -10.84
CA LYS A 132 -15.15 3.36 -11.56
C LYS A 132 -15.37 2.05 -10.81
N MET A 133 -14.61 1.76 -9.76
CA MET A 133 -14.83 0.56 -8.93
C MET A 133 -16.29 0.48 -8.46
N LYS A 134 -16.97 -0.62 -8.74
CA LYS A 134 -18.39 -0.82 -8.39
C LYS A 134 -18.57 -0.99 -6.89
N TYR A 135 -17.71 -1.79 -6.26
CA TYR A 135 -17.82 -2.20 -4.86
C TYR A 135 -16.88 -1.45 -3.91
N LYS A 136 -16.78 -0.11 -4.04
CA LYS A 136 -15.91 0.74 -3.21
C LYS A 136 -16.15 0.58 -1.71
N HIS A 137 -17.40 0.30 -1.33
CA HIS A 137 -17.81 0.13 0.06
C HIS A 137 -17.32 -1.18 0.68
N CYS A 138 -16.87 -2.15 -0.11
CA CYS A 138 -16.37 -3.42 0.44
C CYS A 138 -14.94 -3.30 0.98
N LEU A 139 -14.13 -2.41 0.39
CA LEU A 139 -12.71 -2.32 0.68
C LEU A 139 -12.45 -1.74 2.08
N GLU A 140 -11.83 -2.54 2.93
CA GLU A 140 -11.45 -2.18 4.30
C GLU A 140 -9.93 -2.02 4.46
N THR A 141 -9.13 -2.76 3.67
CA THR A 141 -7.66 -2.69 3.69
C THR A 141 -7.13 -2.60 2.27
N LEU A 142 -6.27 -1.62 2.04
CA LEU A 142 -5.57 -1.41 0.77
C LEU A 142 -4.06 -1.39 1.04
N ASN A 143 -3.34 -2.33 0.43
CA ASN A 143 -1.89 -2.37 0.48
C ASN A 143 -1.31 -2.12 -0.93
N LEU A 144 -0.59 -1.01 -1.08
CA LEU A 144 0.11 -0.58 -2.28
C LEU A 144 1.61 -0.41 -2.02
N ASN A 145 2.14 -1.02 -0.96
CA ASN A 145 3.53 -0.82 -0.56
C ASN A 145 4.53 -1.25 -1.66
N ASN A 146 5.73 -0.67 -1.63
CA ASN A 146 6.85 -1.05 -2.50
C ASN A 146 6.55 -0.98 -4.00
N ASN A 147 5.66 -0.09 -4.40
CA ASN A 147 5.49 0.30 -5.80
C ASN A 147 6.40 1.50 -6.15
N ASP A 148 6.63 1.71 -7.45
CA ASP A 148 7.52 2.73 -8.02
C ASP A 148 6.75 4.02 -8.36
N PHE A 149 5.84 4.45 -7.47
CA PHE A 149 4.93 5.56 -7.77
C PHE A 149 5.67 6.84 -8.14
N ASP A 150 5.43 7.31 -9.37
CA ASP A 150 6.13 8.42 -9.99
C ASP A 150 5.67 9.78 -9.42
N TYR A 151 6.46 10.83 -9.64
CA TYR A 151 6.28 12.15 -9.02
C TYR A 151 4.95 12.87 -9.34
N HIS A 152 4.19 12.42 -10.34
CA HIS A 152 2.88 12.99 -10.73
C HIS A 152 1.70 12.38 -9.98
N GLN A 153 1.95 11.55 -8.97
CA GLN A 153 0.91 10.80 -8.24
C GLN A 153 0.35 11.51 -6.99
N ASP A 154 0.40 12.84 -6.96
CA ASP A 154 -0.22 13.71 -5.93
C ASP A 154 -1.68 13.36 -5.57
N LEU A 155 -2.34 12.55 -6.40
CA LEU A 155 -3.77 12.30 -6.35
C LEU A 155 -4.18 10.94 -5.75
N ILE A 156 -3.28 9.96 -5.52
CA ILE A 156 -3.72 8.66 -4.91
C ILE A 156 -4.41 8.91 -3.58
N ILE A 157 -3.82 9.77 -2.73
CA ILE A 157 -4.39 10.10 -1.43
C ILE A 157 -5.71 10.88 -1.58
N LEU A 158 -5.87 11.66 -2.64
CA LEU A 158 -7.15 12.34 -2.93
C LEU A 158 -8.23 11.36 -3.38
N TYR A 159 -7.87 10.24 -4.01
CA TYR A 159 -8.84 9.26 -4.49
C TYR A 159 -9.22 8.22 -3.46
N VAL A 160 -8.41 7.95 -2.44
CA VAL A 160 -8.81 6.99 -1.39
C VAL A 160 -10.04 7.44 -0.60
N ILE A 161 -10.40 8.73 -0.66
CA ILE A 161 -11.61 9.27 -0.03
C ILE A 161 -12.91 8.60 -0.54
N VAL A 162 -12.88 8.01 -1.73
CA VAL A 162 -14.06 7.31 -2.29
C VAL A 162 -14.37 6.00 -1.56
N PHE A 163 -13.44 5.47 -0.77
CA PHE A 163 -13.60 4.23 -0.02
C PHE A 163 -14.16 4.53 1.37
N ILE A 164 -15.49 4.51 1.49
CA ILE A 164 -16.17 4.90 2.73
C ILE A 164 -15.86 3.98 3.94
N ASN A 165 -15.45 2.74 3.70
CA ASN A 165 -15.20 1.73 4.75
C ASN A 165 -13.72 1.41 4.96
N ILE A 166 -12.80 2.13 4.29
CA ILE A 166 -11.37 1.86 4.40
C ILE A 166 -10.86 2.15 5.82
N LYS A 167 -10.26 1.14 6.44
CA LYS A 167 -9.71 1.20 7.80
C LYS A 167 -8.20 1.25 7.80
N ARG A 168 -7.55 0.66 6.79
CA ARG A 168 -6.09 0.53 6.69
C ARG A 168 -5.61 0.86 5.29
N ILE A 169 -4.61 1.73 5.20
CA ILE A 169 -3.88 2.03 3.97
C ILE A 169 -2.39 1.84 4.24
N ASP A 170 -1.71 1.11 3.37
CA ASP A 170 -0.25 1.03 3.33
C ASP A 170 0.25 1.45 1.94
N ILE A 171 1.03 2.51 1.88
CA ILE A 171 1.66 3.07 0.68
C ILE A 171 3.17 3.23 0.90
N SER A 172 3.75 2.50 1.86
CA SER A 172 5.18 2.61 2.18
C SER A 172 6.07 2.20 1.01
N SER A 173 7.25 2.81 0.86
CA SER A 173 8.18 2.50 -0.25
C SER A 173 9.58 2.11 0.24
N ILE A 174 9.71 0.86 0.67
CA ILE A 174 10.98 0.21 0.98
C ILE A 174 11.53 -0.44 -0.29
N THR A 175 12.10 0.36 -1.20
CA THR A 175 12.86 -0.22 -2.33
C THR A 175 14.33 -0.41 -1.96
N SER A 176 14.99 -1.41 -2.55
CA SER A 176 16.45 -1.60 -2.46
C SER A 176 17.22 -0.34 -2.88
N LYS A 177 16.70 0.39 -3.88
CA LYS A 177 17.18 1.70 -4.32
C LYS A 177 16.99 2.79 -3.24
N SER A 178 15.89 2.77 -2.48
CA SER A 178 15.67 3.68 -1.33
C SER A 178 16.80 3.54 -0.30
N PHE A 179 17.20 2.32 0.05
CA PHE A 179 18.32 2.07 0.97
C PHE A 179 19.68 2.47 0.39
N GLU A 180 19.94 2.16 -0.88
CA GLU A 180 21.18 2.61 -1.53
C GLU A 180 21.29 4.13 -1.63
N ASN A 181 20.18 4.82 -1.91
CA ASN A 181 20.12 6.27 -1.95
C ASN A 181 20.36 6.88 -0.56
N ILE A 182 19.78 6.30 0.51
CA ILE A 182 20.05 6.69 1.90
C ILE A 182 21.53 6.47 2.27
N ARG A 183 22.12 5.33 1.89
CA ARG A 183 23.55 5.04 2.12
C ARG A 183 24.46 5.98 1.34
N LYS A 184 24.14 6.26 0.07
CA LYS A 184 24.94 7.12 -0.82
C LYS A 184 24.81 8.61 -0.49
N GLN A 185 23.67 9.07 0.06
CA GLN A 185 23.50 10.43 0.60
C GLN A 185 24.51 10.77 1.70
N LYS A 186 24.93 9.78 2.51
CA LYS A 186 25.98 9.99 3.51
C LYS A 186 27.39 10.14 2.92
N SER A 187 27.58 9.78 1.65
CA SER A 187 28.91 9.69 1.01
C SER A 187 29.20 10.75 -0.06
N ASN A 188 28.19 11.35 -0.72
CA ASN A 188 28.41 12.34 -1.78
C ASN A 188 27.22 13.30 -1.93
N SER A 189 27.49 14.60 -1.82
CA SER A 189 26.52 15.70 -1.71
C SER A 189 25.83 16.13 -3.02
N ARG A 190 25.89 15.34 -4.11
CA ARG A 190 25.39 15.78 -5.43
C ARG A 190 24.83 14.65 -6.31
N ARG A 191 23.80 13.93 -5.85
CA ARG A 191 22.90 13.22 -6.78
C ARG A 191 21.45 13.61 -6.56
N PRO A 192 20.65 13.72 -7.64
CA PRO A 192 19.24 14.02 -7.55
C PRO A 192 18.56 12.94 -6.72
N LEU A 193 17.78 13.37 -5.75
CA LEU A 193 16.89 12.50 -4.99
C LEU A 193 16.02 11.72 -5.99
N ASP A 194 16.01 10.40 -5.86
CA ASP A 194 15.01 9.55 -6.50
C ASP A 194 13.69 9.83 -5.76
N HIS A 195 12.99 10.85 -6.22
CA HIS A 195 11.81 11.39 -5.58
C HIS A 195 10.62 10.49 -5.87
N ARG A 196 10.14 9.75 -4.87
CA ARG A 196 8.99 8.87 -5.00
C ARG A 196 7.96 9.26 -3.96
N LEU A 197 6.76 9.54 -4.47
CA LEU A 197 5.68 10.32 -3.83
C LEU A 197 6.11 11.76 -3.53
N ILE A 198 6.15 12.56 -4.61
CA ILE A 198 6.19 14.01 -4.48
C ILE A 198 4.80 14.49 -4.10
N PHE A 199 4.84 15.49 -3.27
CA PHE A 199 3.75 16.24 -2.75
C PHE A 199 3.90 17.65 -3.41
N ASP A 200 2.97 18.07 -4.27
CA ASP A 200 2.97 19.37 -5.00
C ASP A 200 3.09 20.62 -4.10
N THR A 201 4.17 21.33 -4.39
CA THR A 201 4.93 22.40 -3.73
C THR A 201 4.20 23.66 -3.21
N ARG A 202 3.06 23.54 -2.53
CA ARG A 202 2.49 24.64 -1.74
C ARG A 202 3.04 24.62 -0.31
N SER A 203 3.22 25.80 0.29
CA SER A 203 3.74 25.95 1.66
C SER A 203 2.86 25.27 2.71
N ASP A 204 1.56 25.17 2.45
CA ASP A 204 0.57 24.64 3.40
C ASP A 204 -0.26 23.53 2.76
N TRP A 205 -0.19 22.37 3.38
CA TRP A 205 -0.77 21.13 2.90
C TRP A 205 -2.08 20.83 3.60
N SER A 206 -3.07 20.38 2.83
CA SER A 206 -4.37 19.95 3.36
C SER A 206 -4.72 18.58 2.79
N ILE A 207 -4.34 17.52 3.50
CA ILE A 207 -4.60 16.13 3.10
C ILE A 207 -5.95 15.70 3.66
N ILE A 208 -6.90 15.39 2.78
CA ILE A 208 -8.20 14.83 3.20
C ILE A 208 -8.09 13.32 3.18
N LEU A 209 -8.32 12.68 4.33
CA LEU A 209 -8.35 11.23 4.44
C LEU A 209 -9.77 10.75 4.77
N PRO A 210 -10.11 9.49 4.44
CA PRO A 210 -11.38 8.88 4.80
C PRO A 210 -11.62 8.90 6.30
N SER A 211 -12.84 9.25 6.73
CA SER A 211 -13.20 9.32 8.16
C SER A 211 -13.20 7.96 8.86
N SER A 212 -13.31 6.87 8.09
CA SER A 212 -13.21 5.49 8.55
C SER A 212 -11.77 5.02 8.79
N LEU A 213 -10.76 5.73 8.28
CA LEU A 213 -9.36 5.33 8.33
C LEU A 213 -8.86 5.29 9.77
N LYS A 214 -8.23 4.17 10.16
CA LYS A 214 -7.64 3.94 11.49
C LYS A 214 -6.13 3.83 11.47
N PHE A 215 -5.57 3.36 10.35
CA PHE A 215 -4.14 3.13 10.17
C PHE A 215 -3.68 3.65 8.81
N LEU A 216 -2.59 4.42 8.81
CA LEU A 216 -1.87 4.86 7.62
C LEU A 216 -0.38 4.55 7.76
N ASN A 217 0.17 3.76 6.84
CA ASN A 217 1.62 3.64 6.66
C ASN A 217 2.04 4.33 5.37
N ALA A 218 2.89 5.34 5.52
CA ALA A 218 3.41 6.25 4.53
C ALA A 218 4.92 6.44 4.72
N SER A 219 5.60 5.42 5.27
CA SER A 219 7.04 5.40 5.47
C SER A 219 7.80 5.41 4.13
N PHE A 220 9.00 5.99 4.14
CA PHE A 220 9.90 6.16 2.98
C PHE A 220 9.30 6.98 1.81
N ILE A 221 8.35 7.86 2.11
CA ILE A 221 7.87 8.87 1.15
C ILE A 221 8.84 10.05 1.12
N ILE A 222 9.37 10.38 -0.06
CA ILE A 222 10.39 11.42 -0.25
C ILE A 222 9.72 12.68 -0.82
N GLY A 223 9.49 13.67 0.05
CA GLY A 223 9.10 15.03 -0.35
C GLY A 223 10.20 15.78 -1.10
N ARG A 224 9.83 16.70 -2.00
CA ARG A 224 10.78 17.53 -2.77
C ARG A 224 11.31 18.69 -1.91
N ASN A 225 12.52 19.15 -2.27
CA ASN A 225 13.36 20.22 -1.69
C ASN A 225 12.72 21.62 -1.43
N ASN A 226 11.40 21.74 -1.36
CA ASN A 226 10.75 22.99 -1.01
C ASN A 226 10.39 22.97 0.47
N LEU A 227 10.50 24.14 1.11
CA LEU A 227 10.10 24.35 2.50
C LEU A 227 8.60 24.06 2.62
N ILE A 228 8.25 22.91 3.20
CA ILE A 228 6.87 22.62 3.63
C ILE A 228 6.73 23.31 4.98
N ASN A 229 5.86 24.31 5.07
CA ASN A 229 5.63 25.04 6.33
C ASN A 229 4.59 24.34 7.19
N SER A 230 3.59 23.69 6.60
CA SER A 230 2.59 22.94 7.36
C SER A 230 1.94 21.80 6.61
N ILE A 231 1.56 20.74 7.33
CA ILE A 231 0.72 19.63 6.86
C ILE A 231 -0.49 19.51 7.77
N THR A 232 -1.67 19.69 7.19
CA THR A 232 -2.95 19.57 7.89
C THR A 232 -3.71 18.36 7.37
N PHE A 233 -3.98 17.40 8.25
CA PHE A 233 -4.90 16.31 7.96
C PHE A 233 -6.34 16.72 8.25
N LYS A 234 -7.25 16.46 7.31
CA LYS A 234 -8.68 16.77 7.40
C LYS A 234 -9.51 15.51 7.19
N GLY A 235 -10.75 15.55 7.69
CA GLY A 235 -11.71 14.46 7.54
C GLY A 235 -11.47 13.26 8.45
N ILE A 236 -10.46 13.29 9.33
CA ILE A 236 -10.06 12.17 10.17
C ILE A 236 -10.64 12.22 11.57
N THR A 237 -11.57 11.32 11.85
CA THR A 237 -12.16 11.15 13.20
C THR A 237 -11.71 9.87 13.89
N ARG A 238 -11.13 8.92 13.15
CA ARG A 238 -10.79 7.58 13.66
C ARG A 238 -9.33 7.17 13.48
N LEU A 239 -8.49 8.04 12.92
CA LEU A 239 -7.10 7.74 12.64
C LEU A 239 -6.33 7.63 13.97
N LYS A 240 -5.80 6.44 14.26
CA LYS A 240 -5.10 6.13 15.51
C LYS A 240 -3.60 5.92 15.33
N ILE A 241 -3.20 5.41 14.16
CA ILE A 241 -1.82 5.02 13.89
C ILE A 241 -1.37 5.64 12.57
N ILE A 242 -0.24 6.35 12.62
CA ILE A 242 0.44 6.91 11.45
C ILE A 242 1.90 6.51 11.50
N ASP A 243 2.40 5.94 10.41
CA ASP A 243 3.83 5.72 10.19
C ASP A 243 4.30 6.55 9.00
N VAL A 244 5.25 7.46 9.23
CA VAL A 244 5.90 8.33 8.23
C VAL A 244 7.42 8.28 8.37
N THR A 245 7.95 7.17 8.88
CA THR A 245 9.38 6.93 9.09
C THR A 245 10.18 7.13 7.79
N TYR A 246 11.42 7.62 7.89
CA TYR A 246 12.34 7.84 6.74
C TYR A 246 11.80 8.79 5.65
N SER A 247 10.92 9.72 6.00
CA SER A 247 10.51 10.76 5.06
C SER A 247 11.58 11.86 4.93
N SER A 248 11.75 12.42 3.73
CA SER A 248 12.77 13.44 3.44
C SER A 248 12.34 14.86 3.81
N LEU A 249 11.61 15.02 4.92
CA LEU A 249 11.29 16.34 5.45
C LEU A 249 12.60 16.95 5.98
N ASP A 250 13.29 17.67 5.09
CA ASP A 250 14.63 18.25 5.33
C ASP A 250 14.57 19.55 6.14
N ASP A 251 13.41 20.21 6.23
CA ASP A 251 13.19 21.41 7.04
C ASP A 251 12.58 21.04 8.39
N CYS A 252 13.05 21.67 9.47
CA CYS A 252 12.57 21.42 10.83
C CYS A 252 11.50 22.41 11.29
N ASN A 253 11.08 23.32 10.41
CA ASN A 253 10.10 24.35 10.70
C ASN A 253 8.66 23.99 10.29
N TYR A 254 8.37 22.75 9.91
CA TYR A 254 7.02 22.36 9.53
C TYR A 254 6.11 22.11 10.75
N THR A 255 4.84 22.44 10.60
CA THR A 255 3.80 22.13 11.59
C THR A 255 2.88 21.02 11.07
N ILE A 256 2.61 19.97 11.87
CA ILE A 256 1.59 18.97 11.56
C ILE A 256 0.33 19.22 12.38
N ASN A 257 -0.80 19.39 11.69
CA ASN A 257 -2.13 19.63 12.26
C ASN A 257 -3.10 18.49 11.93
N GLY A 258 -4.18 18.37 12.71
CA GLY A 258 -5.28 17.43 12.44
C GLY A 258 -5.09 16.03 13.04
N LEU A 259 -4.12 15.81 13.92
CA LEU A 259 -3.83 14.50 14.51
C LEU A 259 -4.55 14.25 15.85
N GLN A 260 -5.73 14.83 16.08
CA GLN A 260 -6.36 14.87 17.41
C GLN A 260 -6.65 13.48 18.02
N ASN A 261 -6.79 12.45 17.18
CA ASN A 261 -7.13 11.09 17.61
C ASN A 261 -5.97 10.10 17.47
N VAL A 262 -4.78 10.57 17.05
CA VAL A 262 -3.61 9.71 16.83
C VAL A 262 -2.97 9.34 18.16
N VAL A 263 -2.81 8.04 18.38
CA VAL A 263 -2.19 7.46 19.58
C VAL A 263 -0.76 7.00 19.30
N ILE A 264 -0.47 6.59 18.06
CA ILE A 264 0.85 6.15 17.63
C ILE A 264 1.25 6.95 16.40
N LEU A 265 2.33 7.72 16.53
CA LEU A 265 2.95 8.47 15.45
C LEU A 265 4.41 8.03 15.33
N ASN A 266 4.73 7.21 14.32
CA ASN A 266 6.09 6.81 14.03
C ASN A 266 6.71 7.75 13.00
N ILE A 267 7.79 8.39 13.39
CA ILE A 267 8.51 9.43 12.63
C ILE A 267 10.02 9.18 12.66
N SER A 268 10.44 7.95 12.94
CA SER A 268 11.85 7.66 13.15
C SER A 268 12.66 8.02 11.89
N HIS A 269 13.92 8.41 12.09
CA HIS A 269 14.84 8.79 11.00
C HIS A 269 14.46 10.04 10.19
N LEU A 270 13.56 10.88 10.70
CA LEU A 270 13.50 12.28 10.29
C LEU A 270 14.79 13.00 10.73
N LYS A 271 15.34 13.86 9.87
CA LYS A 271 16.51 14.69 10.21
C LYS A 271 16.21 15.71 11.33
N CYS A 272 14.93 15.98 11.57
CA CYS A 272 14.47 16.99 12.50
C CYS A 272 14.16 16.40 13.88
N GLY A 273 15.05 16.65 14.83
CA GLY A 273 14.92 16.28 16.24
C GLY A 273 14.00 17.19 17.07
N LEU A 274 13.32 18.16 16.45
CA LEU A 274 12.44 19.13 17.10
C LEU A 274 11.05 19.05 16.49
N LEU A 275 10.26 18.08 16.94
CA LEU A 275 8.80 18.18 16.75
C LEU A 275 8.30 19.40 17.51
N ASN A 276 7.35 20.12 16.92
CA ASN A 276 6.58 21.14 17.61
C ASN A 276 6.11 20.57 18.98
N PRO A 277 6.32 21.26 20.11
CA PRO A 277 5.95 20.76 21.44
C PRO A 277 4.45 20.38 21.57
N ASN A 278 3.59 20.89 20.69
CA ASN A 278 2.18 20.47 20.63
C ASN A 278 1.97 19.05 20.06
N LEU A 279 2.95 18.49 19.33
CA LEU A 279 3.00 17.08 18.92
C LEU A 279 3.52 16.16 20.03
N ALA A 280 4.39 16.68 20.93
CA ALA A 280 5.00 15.89 22.00
C ALA A 280 3.98 15.42 23.06
N ILE A 281 2.84 16.09 23.17
CA ILE A 281 1.75 15.74 24.09
C ILE A 281 1.04 14.44 23.68
N CYS A 282 1.19 13.97 22.43
CA CYS A 282 0.53 12.75 21.92
C CYS A 282 1.42 11.49 21.91
N LEU A 283 2.71 11.57 22.26
CA LEU A 283 3.66 10.46 22.13
C LEU A 283 3.87 9.72 23.48
N GLN A 284 3.15 8.62 23.70
CA GLN A 284 3.64 7.59 24.63
C GLN A 284 4.76 6.81 23.92
N PHE A 285 6.00 7.04 24.35
CA PHE A 285 7.20 6.46 23.77
C PHE A 285 7.21 4.92 23.91
N GLY A 286 7.02 4.22 22.79
CA GLY A 286 7.34 2.80 22.65
C GLY A 286 8.83 2.63 22.38
N THR A 287 9.54 2.08 23.36
CA THR A 287 10.91 1.51 23.34
C THR A 287 11.96 2.24 22.50
N ILE A 288 12.75 3.02 23.22
CA ILE A 288 13.98 3.70 22.82
C ILE A 288 15.11 2.66 22.73
N ASP A 289 15.67 2.48 21.55
CA ASP A 289 17.08 2.12 21.41
C ASP A 289 17.72 3.08 20.40
N ASN A 290 18.46 4.06 20.95
CA ASN A 290 19.29 5.10 20.32
C ASN A 290 18.84 6.58 20.38
N ALA A 291 17.82 6.93 21.16
CA ALA A 291 17.59 8.35 21.49
C ALA A 291 18.42 8.77 22.73
N LYS A 292 19.72 9.06 22.55
CA LYS A 292 20.44 9.93 23.49
C LYS A 292 20.09 11.39 23.18
N PHE A 293 19.00 11.90 23.76
CA PHE A 293 18.74 13.34 23.78
C PHE A 293 19.29 13.95 25.07
N PHE A 294 20.25 14.88 24.93
CA PHE A 294 20.70 15.75 26.01
C PHE A 294 19.60 16.79 26.31
N THR A 295 19.00 16.71 27.49
CA THR A 295 18.27 17.82 28.09
C THR A 295 19.27 18.78 28.73
N LYS A 296 19.67 19.83 28.01
CA LYS A 296 20.21 21.05 28.63
C LYS A 296 19.93 22.23 27.72
N TYR A 297 19.45 23.31 28.31
CA TYR A 297 18.96 24.56 27.69
C TYR A 297 17.47 24.63 27.37
N TRP A 298 16.66 24.56 28.43
CA TRP A 298 15.51 25.46 28.58
C TRP A 298 15.55 26.11 29.97
N SER A 299 16.36 27.17 30.10
CA SER A 299 16.11 28.25 31.06
C SER A 299 16.80 29.52 30.58
N LYS A 300 16.01 30.59 30.43
CA LYS A 300 16.38 31.99 30.13
C LYS A 300 16.72 32.30 28.66
N ARG A 301 15.73 32.76 27.90
CA ARG A 301 15.39 34.19 27.71
C ARG A 301 14.02 34.31 27.05
#